data_AF-A0A370Q5W3-F1
#
_entry.id   AF-A0A370Q5W3-F1
#
_cell.length_a   1.000
_cell.length_b   1.000
_cell.length_c   1.000
_cell.angle_alpha   90.00
_cell.angle_beta   90.00
_cell.angle_gamma   90.00
#
_symmetry.space_group_name_H-M   'P 1'
#
loop_
_entity.id
_entity.type
_entity.pdbx_description
1 polymer ?
#
loop_
_entity_poly.entity_id
_entity_poly.type
_entity_poly.pdbx_seq_one_letter_code
_entity_poly.pdbx_strand_id
1 'polypeptide(L)'
;MWLIDEWAERHISEAQKRGDFDSLPGSGEPLNLDDDSHVPPELRAGYRLLKNAGCLPPELEQRKEAVTISNMLRYLSPDHPDFMVLSGRLALLAFRLQQAGMDTTFLSRDYASALSGRFADQGKEGKEGKEGKEGKEGKEGKEGKEGKEGKE
;
A
#
# COMPACT_ATOMS: atom_id res chain seq x y z
N MET A 1 -6.80 11.30 13.17
CA MET A 1 -5.52 10.71 12.72
C MET A 1 -5.61 9.21 12.94
N TRP A 2 -5.07 8.37 12.06
CA TRP A 2 -5.25 6.92 12.15
C TRP A 2 -4.40 6.33 13.29
N LEU A 3 -4.79 5.19 13.86
CA LEU A 3 -4.11 4.54 15.00
C LEU A 3 -2.62 4.24 14.72
N ILE A 4 -2.28 3.99 13.45
CA ILE A 4 -0.93 3.72 12.98
C ILE A 4 -0.06 4.98 13.05
N ASP A 5 -0.63 6.15 12.74
CA ASP A 5 0.09 7.43 12.82
C ASP A 5 0.47 7.75 14.27
N GLU A 6 -0.46 7.53 15.21
CA GLU A 6 -0.23 7.78 16.63
C GLU A 6 0.82 6.83 17.23
N TRP A 7 0.84 5.58 16.78
CA TRP A 7 1.85 4.61 17.19
C TRP A 7 3.24 4.94 16.64
N ALA A 8 3.31 5.37 15.37
CA ALA A 8 4.56 5.83 14.76
C ALA A 8 5.11 7.07 15.47
N GLU A 9 4.27 8.07 15.75
CA GLU A 9 4.65 9.31 16.43
C GLU A 9 5.20 9.04 17.83
N ARG A 10 4.57 8.12 18.56
CA ARG A 10 5.02 7.71 19.89
C ARG A 10 6.39 7.04 19.84
N HIS A 11 6.62 6.15 18.87
CA HIS A 11 7.91 5.49 18.69
C HIS A 11 9.02 6.48 18.33
N ILE A 12 8.76 7.42 17.43
CA ILE A 12 9.71 8.46 17.03
C ILE A 12 10.06 9.35 18.24
N SER A 13 9.04 9.77 18.99
CA SER A 13 9.22 10.59 20.21
C SER A 13 10.02 9.88 21.29
N GLU A 14 9.81 8.57 21.49
CA GLU A 14 10.58 7.77 22.45
C GLU A 14 12.04 7.61 22.02
N ALA A 15 12.32 7.41 20.73
CA ALA A 15 13.68 7.34 20.17
C ALA A 15 14.42 8.68 20.28
N GLN A 16 13.75 9.81 20.03
CA GLN A 16 14.31 11.15 20.25
C GLN A 16 14.69 11.38 21.71
N LYS A 17 13.82 10.99 22.66
CA LYS A 17 14.10 11.13 24.10
C LYS A 17 15.28 10.27 24.57
N ARG A 18 15.55 9.15 23.90
CA ARG A 18 16.69 8.28 24.17
C ARG A 18 18.00 8.80 23.57
N GLY A 19 17.94 9.83 22.71
CA GLY A 19 19.09 10.31 21.97
C GLY A 19 19.52 9.36 20.86
N ASP A 20 18.64 8.46 20.40
CA ASP A 20 18.97 7.47 19.35
C ASP A 20 19.29 8.14 18.00
N PHE A 21 18.94 9.43 17.84
CA PHE A 21 19.27 10.25 16.68
C PHE A 21 20.50 11.15 16.87
N ASP A 22 21.07 11.19 18.07
CA ASP A 22 22.26 11.98 18.35
C ASP A 22 23.51 11.18 17.93
N SER A 23 24.44 11.84 17.21
CA SER A 23 25.70 11.23 16.76
C SER A 23 25.57 9.99 15.85
N LEU A 24 24.57 9.98 14.97
CA LEU A 24 24.48 8.96 13.92
C LEU A 24 25.76 8.93 13.04
N PRO A 25 26.18 7.76 12.55
CA PRO A 25 27.31 7.66 11.64
C PRO A 25 27.05 8.51 10.38
N GLY A 26 27.99 9.42 10.07
CA GLY A 26 27.84 10.40 8.98
C GLY A 26 27.11 11.69 9.38
N SER A 27 26.76 11.90 10.65
CA SER A 27 26.15 13.13 11.14
C SER A 27 27.08 14.33 10.92
N GLY A 28 26.65 15.28 10.08
CA GLY A 28 27.40 16.49 9.74
C GLY A 28 28.37 16.34 8.57
N GLU A 29 28.50 15.13 8.00
CA GLU A 29 29.24 14.93 6.76
C GLU A 29 28.36 15.28 5.54
N PRO A 30 28.94 15.75 4.42
CA PRO A 30 28.21 15.97 3.19
C PRO A 30 27.52 14.69 2.73
N LEU A 31 26.21 14.76 2.51
CA LEU A 31 25.44 13.63 2.02
C LEU A 31 25.96 13.24 0.62
N ASN A 32 26.38 11.99 0.44
CA ASN A 32 26.73 11.49 -0.89
C ASN A 32 25.44 11.23 -1.69
N LEU A 33 24.99 12.24 -2.43
CA LEU A 33 23.73 12.21 -3.18
C LEU A 33 23.74 11.23 -4.37
N ASP A 34 24.93 10.82 -4.83
CA ASP A 34 25.09 9.96 -5.99
C ASP A 34 25.69 8.61 -5.56
N ASP A 35 24.82 7.63 -5.31
CA ASP A 35 25.20 6.24 -5.11
C ASP A 35 25.64 5.58 -6.44
N ASP A 36 26.81 6.00 -6.93
CA ASP A 36 27.44 5.46 -8.13
C ASP A 36 28.31 4.22 -7.82
N SER A 37 28.06 3.56 -6.67
CA SER A 37 28.83 2.39 -6.21
C SER A 37 28.83 1.25 -7.23
N HIS A 38 27.76 1.15 -8.02
CA HIS A 38 27.57 0.15 -9.07
C HIS A 38 28.14 0.56 -10.44
N VAL A 39 28.69 1.77 -10.56
CA VAL A 39 29.21 2.32 -11.83
C VAL A 39 30.74 2.40 -11.77
N PRO A 40 31.47 1.82 -12.75
CA PRO A 40 32.92 1.94 -12.86
C PRO A 40 33.38 3.41 -12.85
N PRO A 41 34.49 3.76 -12.17
CA PRO A 41 34.95 5.14 -12.00
C PRO A 41 35.03 5.95 -13.30
N GLU A 42 35.44 5.30 -14.40
CA GLU A 42 35.63 5.89 -15.72
C GLU A 42 34.30 6.31 -16.36
N LEU A 43 33.19 5.67 -15.98
CA LEU A 43 31.86 5.89 -16.56
C LEU A 43 31.00 6.87 -15.74
N ARG A 44 31.35 7.13 -14.47
CA ARG A 44 30.53 7.95 -13.56
C ARG A 44 30.26 9.35 -14.08
N ALA A 45 31.28 10.02 -14.62
CA ALA A 45 31.14 11.36 -15.17
C ALA A 45 30.15 11.40 -16.36
N GLY A 46 30.21 10.39 -17.23
CA GLY A 46 29.28 10.25 -18.36
C GLY A 46 27.85 9.98 -17.90
N TYR A 47 27.66 9.01 -16.99
CA TYR A 47 26.33 8.68 -16.46
C TYR A 47 25.70 9.84 -15.67
N ARG A 48 26.49 10.60 -14.90
CA ARG A 48 26.00 11.80 -14.20
C ARG A 48 25.53 12.88 -15.18
N LEU A 49 26.28 13.11 -16.25
CA LEU A 49 25.90 14.08 -17.27
C LEU A 49 24.59 13.67 -17.97
N LEU A 50 24.45 12.39 -18.30
CA LEU A 50 23.22 11.84 -18.90
C LEU A 50 22.02 11.92 -17.94
N LYS A 51 22.22 11.56 -16.66
CA LYS A 51 21.21 11.68 -15.59
C LYS A 51 20.73 13.12 -15.46
N ASN A 52 21.65 14.09 -15.40
CA ASN A 52 21.34 15.51 -15.29
C ASN A 52 20.63 16.07 -16.53
N ALA A 53 20.96 15.54 -17.71
CA ALA A 53 20.30 15.88 -18.97
C ALA A 53 18.91 15.21 -19.14
N GLY A 54 18.49 14.37 -18.20
CA GLY A 54 17.24 13.61 -18.29
C GLY A 54 17.28 12.48 -19.32
N CYS A 55 18.46 12.08 -19.78
CA CYS A 55 18.64 10.97 -20.70
C CYS A 55 18.41 9.64 -19.96
N LEU A 56 17.32 8.97 -20.30
CA LEU A 56 16.96 7.68 -19.74
C LEU A 56 17.63 6.57 -20.57
N PRO A 57 18.26 5.55 -19.96
CA PRO A 57 18.73 4.37 -20.67
C PRO A 57 17.62 3.79 -21.57
N PRO A 58 17.97 3.25 -22.76
CA PRO A 58 16.97 2.81 -23.74
C PRO A 58 16.03 1.74 -23.17
N GLU A 59 16.51 0.90 -22.25
CA GLU A 59 15.70 -0.10 -21.55
C GLU A 59 14.67 0.56 -20.63
N LEU A 60 15.06 1.61 -19.92
CA LEU A 60 14.16 2.33 -19.03
C LEU A 60 13.15 3.18 -19.82
N GLU A 61 13.52 3.68 -21.00
CA GLU A 61 12.60 4.35 -21.93
C GLU A 61 11.54 3.37 -22.46
N GLN A 62 11.95 2.19 -22.92
CA GLN A 62 11.05 1.12 -23.33
C GLN A 62 10.13 0.68 -22.19
N ARG A 63 10.63 0.63 -20.95
CA ARG A 63 9.83 0.31 -19.77
C ARG A 63 8.75 1.37 -19.53
N LYS A 64 9.09 2.65 -19.60
CA LYS A 64 8.13 3.77 -19.45
C LYS A 64 7.06 3.71 -20.53
N GLU A 65 7.44 3.43 -21.77
CA GLU A 65 6.52 3.26 -22.88
C GLU A 65 5.57 2.08 -22.65
N ALA A 66 6.09 0.92 -22.24
CA ALA A 66 5.29 -0.26 -21.96
C ALA A 66 4.24 -0.02 -20.87
N VAL A 67 4.60 0.69 -19.78
CA VAL A 67 3.64 1.12 -18.75
C VAL A 67 2.58 2.04 -19.33
N THR A 68 2.98 3.01 -20.16
CA THR A 68 2.06 3.98 -20.76
C THR A 68 1.03 3.29 -21.64
N ILE A 69 1.49 2.36 -22.50
CA ILE A 69 0.60 1.58 -23.38
C ILE A 69 -0.30 0.65 -22.55
N SER A 70 0.24 -0.03 -21.54
CA SER A 70 -0.55 -0.85 -20.62
C SER A 70 -1.68 -0.02 -19.98
N ASN A 71 -1.38 1.20 -19.56
CA ASN A 71 -2.36 2.12 -18.98
C ASN A 71 -3.42 2.54 -20.00
N MET A 72 -3.05 2.84 -21.24
CA MET A 72 -4.02 3.17 -22.30
C MET A 72 -4.96 2.00 -22.58
N LEU A 73 -4.40 0.78 -22.68
CA LEU A 73 -5.19 -0.45 -22.86
C LEU A 73 -6.17 -0.72 -21.72
N ARG A 74 -5.96 -0.15 -20.52
CA ARG A 74 -6.94 -0.25 -19.42
C ARG A 74 -8.24 0.51 -19.67
N TYR A 75 -8.20 1.57 -20.47
CA TYR A 75 -9.35 2.43 -20.72
C TYR A 75 -9.95 2.24 -22.12
N LEU A 76 -9.23 1.57 -23.03
CA LEU A 76 -9.74 1.22 -24.36
C LEU A 76 -10.61 -0.02 -24.34
N SER A 77 -11.71 0.01 -25.10
CA SER A 77 -12.50 -1.19 -25.37
C SER A 77 -11.78 -2.13 -26.35
N PRO A 78 -11.97 -3.46 -26.24
CA PRO A 78 -11.36 -4.43 -27.16
C PRO A 78 -11.75 -4.26 -28.63
N ASP A 79 -12.90 -3.65 -28.91
CA ASP A 79 -13.41 -3.43 -30.27
C ASP A 79 -12.79 -2.19 -30.95
N HIS A 80 -11.98 -1.41 -30.23
CA HIS A 80 -11.39 -0.19 -30.76
C HIS A 80 -10.22 -0.52 -31.72
N PRO A 81 -10.11 0.10 -32.92
CA PRO A 81 -9.04 -0.11 -33.90
C PRO A 81 -7.62 -0.08 -33.28
N ASP A 82 -7.41 0.84 -32.34
CA ASP A 82 -6.10 1.05 -31.71
C ASP A 82 -5.73 -0.04 -30.69
N PHE A 83 -6.68 -0.83 -30.19
CA PHE A 83 -6.42 -1.82 -29.14
C PHE A 83 -5.39 -2.87 -29.60
N MET A 84 -5.56 -3.37 -30.81
CA MET A 84 -4.71 -4.39 -31.44
C MET A 84 -3.34 -3.85 -31.84
N VAL A 85 -3.27 -2.58 -32.23
CA VAL A 85 -2.00 -1.91 -32.55
C VAL A 85 -1.19 -1.72 -31.26
N LEU A 86 -1.82 -1.22 -30.20
CA LEU A 86 -1.20 -0.99 -28.91
C LEU A 86 -0.81 -2.31 -28.22
N SER A 87 -1.64 -3.35 -28.30
CA SER A 87 -1.32 -4.66 -27.75
C SER A 87 -0.13 -5.31 -28.45
N GLY A 88 -0.05 -5.21 -29.78
CA GLY A 88 1.09 -5.70 -30.56
C GLY A 88 2.38 -4.96 -30.21
N ARG A 89 2.31 -3.63 -30.07
CA ARG A 89 3.45 -2.80 -29.65
C ARG A 89 3.91 -3.14 -28.23
N LEU A 90 2.98 -3.34 -27.30
CA LEU A 90 3.30 -3.76 -25.94
C LEU A 90 4.00 -5.12 -25.91
N ALA A 91 3.54 -6.09 -26.70
CA ALA A 91 4.18 -7.40 -26.79
C ALA A 91 5.63 -7.32 -27.30
N LEU A 92 5.87 -6.48 -28.30
CA LEU A 92 7.22 -6.25 -28.84
C LEU A 92 8.15 -5.57 -27.81
N LEU A 93 7.64 -4.58 -27.08
CA LEU A 93 8.40 -3.92 -26.00
C LEU A 93 8.72 -4.88 -24.86
N ALA A 94 7.75 -5.71 -24.44
CA ALA A 94 7.97 -6.72 -23.42
C ALA A 94 9.05 -7.72 -23.84
N PHE A 95 9.04 -8.17 -25.09
CA PHE A 95 10.07 -9.07 -25.61
C PHE A 95 11.47 -8.43 -25.62
N ARG A 96 11.59 -7.16 -26.03
CA ARG A 96 12.87 -6.42 -26.00
C ARG A 96 13.41 -6.25 -24.59
N LEU A 97 12.55 -5.91 -23.63
CA LEU A 97 12.92 -5.81 -22.22
C LEU A 97 13.44 -7.15 -21.68
N GLN A 98 12.78 -8.26 -22.03
CA GLN A 98 13.23 -9.59 -21.64
C GLN A 98 14.60 -9.95 -22.25
N GLN A 99 14.85 -9.59 -23.52
CA GLN A 99 16.17 -9.79 -24.14
C GLN A 99 17.28 -8.95 -23.47
N ALA A 100 16.94 -7.77 -22.96
CA ALA A 100 17.84 -6.94 -22.19
C ALA A 100 18.05 -7.42 -20.73
N GLY A 101 17.44 -8.54 -20.34
CA GLY A 101 17.53 -9.09 -18.98
C GLY A 101 16.67 -8.34 -17.96
N MET A 102 15.70 -7.54 -18.39
CA MET A 102 14.81 -6.77 -17.53
C MET A 102 13.55 -7.59 -17.17
N ASP A 103 13.11 -7.48 -15.92
CA ASP A 103 11.86 -8.10 -15.46
C ASP A 103 10.64 -7.44 -16.13
N THR A 104 9.77 -8.26 -16.73
CA THR A 104 8.49 -7.83 -17.35
C THR A 104 7.29 -8.10 -16.46
N THR A 105 7.50 -8.65 -15.26
CA THR A 105 6.45 -8.96 -14.26
C THR A 105 5.65 -7.73 -13.85
N PHE A 106 6.20 -6.52 -13.97
CA PHE A 106 5.46 -5.27 -13.73
C PHE A 106 4.30 -5.03 -14.71
N LEU A 107 4.32 -5.67 -15.89
CA LEU A 107 3.21 -5.63 -16.85
C LEU A 107 2.13 -6.66 -16.50
N SER A 108 2.51 -7.72 -15.78
CA SER A 108 1.58 -8.76 -15.35
C SER A 108 0.68 -8.26 -14.23
N ARG A 109 -0.61 -8.64 -14.30
CA ARG A 109 -1.62 -8.27 -13.30
C ARG A 109 -1.55 -9.14 -12.05
N ASP A 110 -0.62 -10.09 -12.01
CA ASP A 110 -0.53 -11.14 -11.00
C ASP A 110 -0.26 -10.58 -9.60
N TYR A 111 0.47 -9.47 -9.51
CA TYR A 111 0.65 -8.76 -8.25
C TYR A 111 -0.65 -8.11 -7.75
N ALA A 112 -1.40 -7.45 -8.64
CA ALA A 112 -2.65 -6.79 -8.29
C ALA A 112 -3.75 -7.78 -7.91
N SER A 113 -3.83 -8.93 -8.60
CA SER A 113 -4.77 -10.00 -8.25
C SER A 113 -4.42 -10.65 -6.90
N ALA A 114 -3.14 -10.97 -6.65
CA ALA A 114 -2.68 -11.49 -5.37
C ALA A 114 -2.95 -10.51 -4.22
N LEU A 115 -2.78 -9.21 -4.45
CA LEU A 115 -3.10 -8.17 -3.48
C LEU A 115 -4.62 -8.07 -3.23
N SER A 116 -5.43 -8.12 -4.28
CA SER A 116 -6.89 -8.06 -4.16
C SER A 116 -7.48 -9.23 -3.36
N GLY A 117 -6.92 -10.43 -3.51
CA GLY A 117 -7.36 -11.60 -2.73
C GLY A 117 -7.10 -11.44 -1.23
N ARG A 118 -5.94 -10.87 -0.85
CA ARG A 118 -5.61 -10.60 0.55
C ARG A 118 -6.52 -9.55 1.20
N PHE A 119 -6.99 -8.57 0.43
CA PHE A 119 -7.93 -7.57 0.91
C PHE A 119 -9.40 -8.03 0.85
N ALA A 120 -9.75 -8.96 -0.04
CA ALA A 120 -11.09 -9.53 -0.14
C ALA A 120 -11.41 -10.49 1.02
N ASP A 121 -10.40 -11.22 1.54
CA ASP A 121 -10.59 -12.18 2.64
C ASP A 121 -10.70 -11.53 4.03
N GLN A 122 -10.23 -10.29 4.22
CA GLN A 122 -10.32 -9.57 5.50
C GLN A 122 -11.71 -8.94 5.78
N GLY A 123 -12.67 -9.02 4.84
CA GLY A 123 -14.01 -8.47 4.99
C GLY A 123 -15.07 -9.39 5.61
N LYS A 124 -14.73 -10.61 6.06
CA LYS A 124 -15.71 -11.63 6.49
C LYS A 124 -15.81 -11.91 8.00
N GLU A 125 -15.24 -11.10 8.88
CA GLU A 125 -15.41 -11.29 10.34
C GLU A 125 -16.00 -10.07 11.05
N GLY A 126 -17.28 -9.82 10.79
CA GLY A 126 -18.18 -9.18 11.73
C GLY A 126 -19.32 -10.15 12.04
N LYS A 127 -19.13 -11.09 12.97
CA LYS A 127 -20.25 -11.88 13.50
C LYS A 127 -21.20 -10.92 14.20
N GLU A 128 -22.44 -10.81 13.72
CA GLU A 128 -23.51 -10.06 14.36
C GLU A 128 -23.57 -10.41 15.85
N GLY A 129 -23.44 -9.38 16.69
CA GLY A 129 -23.59 -9.51 18.13
C GLY A 129 -25.03 -9.96 18.43
N LYS A 130 -25.17 -11.05 19.20
CA LYS A 130 -26.48 -11.48 19.70
C LYS A 130 -27.11 -10.36 20.52
N GLU A 131 -28.33 -9.97 20.16
CA GLU A 131 -29.15 -9.00 20.89
C GLU A 131 -29.22 -9.37 22.39
N GLY A 132 -28.99 -8.37 23.24
CA GLY A 132 -29.05 -8.52 24.68
C GLY A 132 -30.46 -8.84 25.15
N LYS A 133 -30.58 -9.80 26.08
CA LYS A 133 -31.87 -10.09 26.72
C LYS A 133 -32.32 -8.89 27.56
N GLU A 134 -33.51 -8.36 27.27
CA GLU A 134 -34.15 -7.31 28.05
C GLU A 134 -34.31 -7.71 29.53
N GLY A 135 -34.05 -6.75 30.40
CA GLY A 135 -34.10 -6.90 31.86
C GLY A 135 -35.51 -7.16 32.35
N LYS A 136 -35.65 -8.05 33.34
CA LYS A 136 -36.93 -8.27 34.02
C LYS A 136 -37.25 -7.07 34.92
N GLU A 137 -38.37 -6.41 34.63
CA GLU A 137 -38.92 -5.35 35.49
C GLU A 137 -39.27 -5.89 36.89
N GLY A 138 -39.02 -5.04 37.89
CA GLY A 138 -39.22 -5.33 39.30
C GLY A 138 -40.70 -5.44 39.66
N LYS A 139 -41.03 -6.40 40.54
CA LYS A 139 -42.38 -6.52 41.10
C LYS A 139 -42.57 -5.49 42.20
N GLU A 140 -43.57 -4.61 42.01
CA GLU A 140 -44.04 -3.67 43.02
C GLU A 140 -44.60 -4.37 44.27
N GLY A 141 -44.45 -3.69 45.40
CA GLY A 141 -44.74 -4.18 46.74
C GLY A 141 -46.23 -4.42 47.00
N LYS A 142 -46.52 -5.44 47.80
CA LYS A 142 -47.86 -5.70 48.33
C LYS A 142 -48.12 -4.77 49.52
N GLU A 143 -49.13 -3.91 49.39
CA GLU A 143 -49.70 -3.14 50.49
C GLU A 143 -50.36 -4.02 51.55
N GLY A 144 -50.38 -3.47 52.78
CA GLY A 144 -50.58 -4.17 54.04
C GLY A 144 -51.99 -4.71 54.28
N LYS A 145 -52.02 -5.75 55.12
CA LYS A 145 -53.23 -6.27 55.74
C LYS A 145 -53.66 -5.33 56.88
N GLU A 146 -54.80 -4.67 56.73
CA GLU A 146 -55.59 -4.25 57.88
C GLU A 146 -56.47 -5.41 58.35
N GLY A 147 -56.43 -5.67 59.65
CA GLY A 147 -57.15 -6.74 60.31
C GLY A 147 -58.47 -6.28 60.93
N LYS A 148 -59.02 -7.22 61.73
CA LYS A 148 -60.28 -7.21 62.49
C LYS A 148 -61.45 -7.77 61.66
N GLU A 149 -62.31 -8.65 62.19
CA GLU A 149 -62.84 -8.70 63.55
C GLU A 149 -63.61 -10.02 63.80
N GLY A 150 -63.71 -10.43 65.08
CA GLY A 150 -64.77 -11.29 65.67
C GLY A 150 -64.65 -12.81 65.45
N LYS A 151 -64.43 -13.67 66.47
CA LYS A 151 -65.40 -14.16 67.49
C LYS A 151 -66.69 -14.68 66.84
N GLU A 152 -67.14 -15.92 67.00
CA GLU A 152 -67.11 -16.91 68.11
C GLU A 152 -67.13 -18.34 67.56
#